data_AF-A0A1Y0E860-F1
#
_entry.id   AF-A0A1Y0E860-F1
#
_cell.length_a   1.000
_cell.length_b   1.000
_cell.length_c   1.000
_cell.angle_alpha   90.00
_cell.angle_beta   90.00
_cell.angle_gamma   90.00
#
_symmetry.space_group_name_H-M   'P 1'
#
loop_
_entity.id
_entity.type
_entity.pdbx_description
1 polymer ?
#
loop_
_entity_poly.entity_id
_entity_poly.type
_entity_poly.pdbx_seq_one_letter_code
_entity_poly.pdbx_strand_id
1 'polypeptide(L)'
;MALFVRRLLVRAGLCAKKTTAVGRSVFPLTFPPDVAEHVRECYQQAQGIVEYGSGGSTKLAAELGVSCLSVESDPDWAAALTRHLDSMSDEPASAQVMHIDIGTTEAWGYPTDPSHWDQYWRYPLQVWEQDPAPSHVLIDGRMRKACFAATLLNIRRETTILFDDYTDRPFYHGVEDILAPTLTIDRMAEFHARPGMLDQAGFAALISWFFDLR
;
A
#
# COMPACT_ATOMS: atom_id res chain seq x y z
N MET A 1 50.90 61.04 7.23
CA MET A 1 50.48 60.03 6.25
C MET A 1 50.32 58.68 6.93
N ALA A 2 49.14 58.39 7.47
CA ALA A 2 48.71 57.04 7.81
C ALA A 2 47.17 57.06 7.91
N LEU A 3 46.51 56.40 6.95
CA LEU A 3 45.07 56.21 6.91
C LEU A 3 44.67 55.21 8.00
N PHE A 4 43.60 55.50 8.76
CA PHE A 4 42.85 54.46 9.48
C PHE A 4 41.36 54.65 9.23
N VAL A 5 40.80 53.72 8.47
CA VAL A 5 39.42 53.69 7.99
C VAL A 5 38.49 53.30 9.14
N ARG A 6 37.50 54.15 9.43
CA ARG A 6 36.39 53.84 10.35
C ARG A 6 35.44 52.84 9.71
N ARG A 7 35.20 51.73 10.42
CA ARG A 7 34.15 50.72 10.14
C ARG A 7 32.76 51.35 10.23
N LEU A 8 31.96 51.27 9.17
CA LEU A 8 30.50 51.40 9.24
C LEU A 8 29.89 50.00 9.34
N LEU A 9 29.29 49.70 10.48
CA LEU A 9 28.44 48.53 10.71
C LEU A 9 27.02 48.86 10.21
N VAL A 10 26.65 48.33 9.05
CA VAL A 10 25.24 48.30 8.61
C VAL A 10 24.57 47.11 9.31
N ARG A 11 23.69 47.39 10.27
CA ARG A 11 22.77 46.39 10.85
C ARG A 11 21.65 46.13 9.84
N ALA A 12 21.75 45.04 9.09
CA ALA A 12 20.62 44.49 8.36
C ALA A 12 19.67 43.81 9.37
N GLY A 13 18.48 44.38 9.54
CA GLY A 13 17.41 43.74 10.30
C GLY A 13 16.89 42.54 9.53
N LEU A 14 17.21 41.32 9.98
CA LEU A 14 16.50 40.13 9.53
C LEU A 14 15.12 40.11 10.18
N CYS A 15 14.11 40.47 9.40
CA CYS A 15 12.73 40.09 9.66
C CYS A 15 12.63 38.57 9.50
N ALA A 16 12.61 37.84 10.61
CA ALA A 16 12.36 36.41 10.63
C ALA A 16 10.92 36.16 10.15
N LYS A 17 10.77 35.77 8.89
CA LYS A 17 9.54 35.16 8.41
C LYS A 17 9.42 33.80 9.10
N LYS A 18 8.47 33.68 10.04
CA LYS A 18 7.97 32.39 10.51
C LYS A 18 7.31 31.70 9.31
N THR A 19 8.00 30.73 8.74
CA THR A 19 7.41 29.83 7.75
C THR A 19 6.66 28.74 8.52
N THR A 20 5.38 28.96 8.79
CA THR A 20 4.45 27.86 9.10
C THR A 20 3.97 27.28 7.78
N ALA A 21 4.72 26.35 7.23
CA ALA A 21 4.23 25.44 6.20
C ALA A 21 3.94 24.10 6.88
N VAL A 22 2.70 23.90 7.33
CA VAL A 22 2.19 22.54 7.52
C VAL A 22 1.97 22.01 6.10
N GLY A 23 3.02 21.43 5.52
CA GLY A 23 2.94 20.83 4.20
C GLY A 23 1.97 19.64 4.26
N ARG A 24 0.89 19.66 3.47
CA ARG A 24 0.11 18.45 3.23
C ARG A 24 1.07 17.40 2.66
N SER A 25 1.10 16.22 3.26
CA SER A 25 1.84 15.08 2.71
C SER A 25 1.33 14.78 1.29
N VAL A 26 2.23 14.54 0.35
CA VAL A 26 1.91 14.27 -1.06
C VAL A 26 1.12 12.95 -1.19
N PHE A 27 1.32 12.02 -0.26
CA PHE A 27 0.61 10.75 -0.16
C PHE A 27 0.16 10.55 1.30
N PRO A 28 -0.97 11.17 1.73
CA PRO A 28 -1.43 11.05 3.09
C PRO A 28 -1.89 9.62 3.39
N LEU A 29 -1.68 9.16 4.62
CA LEU A 29 -2.33 7.96 5.13
C LEU A 29 -3.80 8.30 5.40
N THR A 30 -4.70 7.73 4.62
CA THR A 30 -6.14 8.09 4.59
C THR A 30 -7.01 7.23 5.50
N PHE A 31 -6.41 6.30 6.23
CA PHE A 31 -7.12 5.48 7.21
C PHE A 31 -7.67 6.33 8.37
N PRO A 32 -8.82 5.92 8.96
CA PRO A 32 -9.25 6.43 10.26
C PRO A 32 -8.14 6.32 11.31
N PRO A 33 -8.07 7.20 12.32
CA PRO A 33 -6.94 7.25 13.26
C PRO A 33 -6.57 5.91 13.91
N ASP A 34 -7.57 5.14 14.37
CA ASP A 34 -7.33 3.86 15.03
C ASP A 34 -6.82 2.80 14.04
N VAL A 35 -7.34 2.80 12.80
CA VAL A 35 -6.86 1.94 11.71
C VAL A 35 -5.43 2.34 11.31
N ALA A 36 -5.16 3.64 11.21
CA ALA A 36 -3.85 4.17 10.87
C ALA A 36 -2.78 3.80 11.90
N GLU A 37 -3.15 3.76 13.19
CA GLU A 37 -2.25 3.31 14.26
C GLU A 37 -2.02 1.82 14.20
N HIS A 38 -3.08 1.03 14.03
CA HIS A 38 -2.97 -0.42 13.88
C HIS A 38 -2.06 -0.84 12.71
N VAL A 39 -2.26 -0.24 11.53
CA VAL A 39 -1.39 -0.49 10.37
C VAL A 39 0.07 -0.16 10.67
N ARG A 40 0.34 0.93 11.40
CA ARG A 40 1.70 1.31 11.80
C ARG A 40 2.31 0.28 12.75
N GLU A 41 1.58 -0.19 13.74
CA GLU A 41 2.03 -1.23 14.67
C GLU A 41 2.36 -2.53 13.92
N CYS A 42 1.48 -2.97 13.01
CA CYS A 42 1.74 -4.13 12.16
C CYS A 42 3.00 -3.94 11.30
N TYR A 43 3.17 -2.77 10.67
CA TYR A 43 4.30 -2.52 9.77
C TYR A 43 5.63 -2.50 10.54
N GLN A 44 5.65 -1.96 11.76
CA GLN A 44 6.85 -1.97 12.62
C GLN A 44 7.31 -3.38 12.99
N GLN A 45 6.40 -4.36 13.01
CA GLN A 45 6.71 -5.76 13.32
C GLN A 45 6.92 -6.62 12.07
N ALA A 46 6.68 -6.08 10.88
CA ALA A 46 6.66 -6.83 9.65
C ALA A 46 8.07 -7.24 9.18
N GLN A 47 8.22 -8.53 8.90
CA GLN A 47 9.30 -9.13 8.11
C GLN A 47 8.86 -9.21 6.64
N GLY A 48 8.86 -8.07 5.95
CA GLY A 48 8.40 -7.96 4.57
C GLY A 48 6.87 -7.80 4.45
N ILE A 49 6.47 -6.93 3.53
CA ILE A 49 5.10 -6.53 3.26
C ILE A 49 4.80 -6.70 1.76
N VAL A 50 3.61 -7.21 1.45
CA VAL A 50 3.00 -7.02 0.12
C VAL A 50 1.76 -6.14 0.30
N GLU A 51 1.62 -5.09 -0.50
CA GLU A 51 0.40 -4.29 -0.55
C GLU A 51 -0.30 -4.50 -1.90
N TYR A 52 -1.62 -4.57 -1.85
CA TYR A 52 -2.48 -4.39 -3.02
C TYR A 52 -3.13 -3.03 -2.89
N GLY A 53 -2.84 -2.13 -3.83
CA GLY A 53 -3.10 -0.70 -3.71
C GLY A 53 -1.89 0.03 -3.10
N SER A 54 -1.45 1.11 -3.74
CA SER A 54 -0.28 1.88 -3.29
C SER A 54 -0.67 3.29 -2.81
N GLY A 55 0.09 3.86 -1.88
CA GLY A 55 -0.18 5.22 -1.43
C GLY A 55 0.49 5.59 -0.11
N GLY A 56 -0.29 6.18 0.80
CA GLY A 56 0.20 6.63 2.11
C GLY A 56 0.75 5.50 2.99
N SER A 57 0.22 4.29 2.87
CA SER A 57 0.72 3.10 3.57
C SER A 57 2.07 2.63 2.99
N THR A 58 2.26 2.69 1.67
CA THR A 58 3.55 2.42 1.01
C THR A 58 4.62 3.40 1.48
N LYS A 59 4.26 4.69 1.53
CA LYS A 59 5.13 5.74 2.09
C LYS A 59 5.46 5.45 3.56
N LEU A 60 4.49 5.02 4.37
CA LEU A 60 4.73 4.64 5.77
C LEU A 60 5.73 3.49 5.88
N ALA A 61 5.62 2.45 5.03
CA ALA A 61 6.58 1.34 5.01
C ALA A 61 8.00 1.83 4.70
N ALA A 62 8.14 2.76 3.74
CA ALA A 62 9.42 3.40 3.43
C ALA A 62 9.97 4.23 4.61
N GLU A 63 9.12 5.01 5.28
CA GLU A 63 9.51 5.79 6.47
C GLU A 63 9.97 4.91 7.63
N LEU A 64 9.43 3.70 7.75
CA LEU A 64 9.82 2.70 8.75
C LEU A 64 11.03 1.85 8.32
N GLY A 65 11.50 1.97 7.07
CA GLY A 65 12.60 1.17 6.53
C GLY A 65 12.24 -0.30 6.31
N VAL A 66 10.95 -0.62 6.20
CA VAL A 66 10.45 -2.00 6.06
C VAL A 66 10.37 -2.35 4.58
N SER A 67 10.81 -3.57 4.23
CA SER A 67 10.72 -4.06 2.85
C SER A 67 9.25 -4.22 2.44
N CYS A 68 8.87 -3.57 1.34
CA CYS A 68 7.49 -3.56 0.86
C CYS A 68 7.42 -3.62 -0.67
N LEU A 69 6.54 -4.48 -1.20
CA LEU A 69 6.16 -4.51 -2.62
C LEU A 69 4.69 -4.14 -2.75
N SER A 70 4.40 -2.99 -3.36
CA SER A 70 3.04 -2.45 -3.45
C SER A 70 2.54 -2.51 -4.89
N VAL A 71 1.47 -3.26 -5.14
CA VAL A 71 0.83 -3.38 -6.44
C VAL A 71 -0.04 -2.15 -6.72
N GLU A 72 0.09 -1.57 -7.90
CA GLU A 72 -0.69 -0.43 -8.36
C GLU A 72 -1.22 -0.63 -9.78
N SER A 73 -2.47 -0.25 -10.02
CA SER A 73 -3.12 -0.33 -11.33
C SER A 73 -3.03 0.96 -12.12
N ASP A 74 -2.94 2.11 -11.45
CA ASP A 74 -2.85 3.41 -12.11
C ASP A 74 -1.37 3.75 -12.44
N PRO A 75 -0.98 3.86 -13.73
CA PRO A 75 0.40 4.09 -14.13
C PRO A 75 0.93 5.46 -13.69
N ASP A 76 0.08 6.49 -13.71
CA ASP A 76 0.47 7.84 -13.35
C ASP A 76 0.66 7.97 -11.83
N TRP A 77 -0.23 7.34 -11.05
CA TRP A 77 -0.09 7.23 -9.60
C TRP A 77 1.17 6.45 -9.22
N ALA A 78 1.40 5.29 -9.84
CA ALA A 78 2.58 4.48 -9.61
C ALA A 78 3.87 5.27 -9.89
N ALA A 79 3.95 5.94 -11.04
CA ALA A 79 5.11 6.75 -11.41
C ALA A 79 5.31 7.97 -10.50
N ALA A 80 4.25 8.57 -9.99
CA ALA A 80 4.32 9.67 -9.04
C ALA A 80 4.83 9.20 -7.67
N LEU A 81 4.31 8.08 -7.17
CA LEU A 81 4.70 7.52 -5.87
C LEU A 81 6.13 7.00 -5.91
N THR A 82 6.55 6.26 -6.95
CA THR A 82 7.94 5.81 -7.11
C THR A 82 8.93 6.98 -7.04
N ARG A 83 8.68 8.06 -7.79
CA ARG A 83 9.52 9.26 -7.73
C ARG A 83 9.56 9.90 -6.35
N HIS A 84 8.46 9.84 -5.60
CA HIS A 84 8.42 10.34 -4.24
C HIS A 84 9.27 9.48 -3.31
N LEU A 85 9.13 8.15 -3.37
CA LEU A 85 9.93 7.21 -2.57
C LEU A 85 11.42 7.35 -2.86
N ASP A 86 11.81 7.43 -4.14
CA ASP A 86 13.21 7.64 -4.57
C ASP A 86 13.79 8.98 -4.09
N SER A 87 12.94 9.97 -3.77
CA SER A 87 13.37 11.27 -3.26
C SER A 87 13.54 11.33 -1.74
N MET A 88 13.14 10.28 -1.01
CA MET A 88 13.19 10.26 0.46
C MET A 88 14.61 10.07 1.02
N SER A 89 15.50 9.41 0.27
CA SER A 89 16.89 9.15 0.65
C SER A 89 17.78 8.92 -0.57
N ASP A 90 19.10 8.99 -0.39
CA ASP A 90 20.07 8.62 -1.42
C ASP A 90 20.24 7.09 -1.58
N GLU A 91 19.78 6.31 -0.59
CA GLU A 91 19.74 4.84 -0.65
C GLU A 91 18.47 4.35 -1.34
N PRO A 92 18.49 3.16 -1.97
CA PRO A 92 17.29 2.56 -2.56
C PRO A 92 16.15 2.44 -1.53
N ALA A 93 14.94 2.84 -1.93
CA ALA A 93 13.78 2.78 -1.08
C ALA A 93 13.49 1.34 -0.62
N SER A 94 13.13 1.17 0.66
CA SER A 94 12.72 -0.13 1.19
C SER A 94 11.36 -0.57 0.62
N ALA A 95 10.53 0.39 0.18
CA ALA A 95 9.26 0.13 -0.48
C ALA A 95 9.37 0.38 -2.00
N GLN A 96 8.77 -0.49 -2.80
CA GLN A 96 8.76 -0.40 -4.26
C GLN A 96 7.32 -0.52 -4.77
N VAL A 97 6.99 0.25 -5.81
CA VAL A 97 5.68 0.17 -6.47
C VAL A 97 5.80 -0.68 -7.74
N MET A 98 4.98 -1.72 -7.82
CA MET A 98 4.82 -2.56 -8.99
C MET A 98 3.55 -2.17 -9.74
N HIS A 99 3.70 -1.42 -10.83
CA HIS A 99 2.59 -1.14 -11.72
C HIS A 99 2.18 -2.39 -12.51
N ILE A 100 0.89 -2.73 -12.45
CA ILE A 100 0.26 -3.81 -13.20
C ILE A 100 -0.78 -3.22 -14.15
N ASP A 101 -0.51 -3.36 -15.44
CA ASP A 101 -1.41 -2.88 -16.49
C ASP A 101 -2.69 -3.73 -16.54
N ILE A 102 -3.81 -3.09 -16.19
CA ILE A 102 -5.17 -3.62 -16.32
C ILE A 102 -6.01 -2.78 -17.30
N GLY A 103 -5.36 -2.11 -18.25
CA GLY A 103 -5.96 -1.15 -19.17
C GLY A 103 -5.94 0.28 -18.65
N THR A 104 -6.54 1.20 -19.40
CA THR A 104 -6.66 2.60 -18.98
C THR A 104 -7.47 2.70 -17.70
N THR A 105 -6.95 3.43 -16.71
CA THR A 105 -7.60 3.60 -15.40
C THR A 105 -8.18 5.00 -15.21
N GLU A 106 -9.19 5.08 -14.34
CA GLU A 106 -9.72 6.31 -13.79
C GLU A 106 -9.51 6.37 -12.27
N ALA A 107 -10.35 7.12 -11.55
CA ALA A 107 -10.26 7.27 -10.10
C ALA A 107 -10.15 5.91 -9.39
N TRP A 108 -9.23 5.85 -8.42
CA TRP A 108 -8.96 4.65 -7.61
C TRP A 108 -8.40 3.46 -8.40
N GLY A 109 -7.78 3.71 -9.57
CA GLY A 109 -7.19 2.66 -10.39
C GLY A 109 -8.23 1.75 -11.04
N TYR A 110 -9.48 2.19 -11.14
CA TYR A 110 -10.54 1.40 -11.76
C TYR A 110 -10.38 1.43 -13.29
N PRO A 111 -10.43 0.30 -14.01
CA PRO A 111 -10.30 0.30 -15.46
C PRO A 111 -11.52 0.95 -16.12
N THR A 112 -11.30 1.78 -17.14
CA THR A 112 -12.35 2.55 -17.82
C THR A 112 -13.31 1.70 -18.64
N ASP A 113 -12.85 0.52 -19.08
CA ASP A 113 -13.63 -0.43 -19.86
C ASP A 113 -13.08 -1.86 -19.68
N PRO A 114 -13.87 -2.90 -19.99
CA PRO A 114 -13.49 -4.28 -19.74
C PRO A 114 -12.57 -4.89 -20.82
N SER A 115 -12.03 -4.12 -21.78
CA SER A 115 -11.23 -4.68 -22.89
C SER A 115 -9.99 -5.47 -22.45
N HIS A 116 -9.45 -5.19 -21.26
CA HIS A 116 -8.26 -5.82 -20.67
C HIS A 116 -8.60 -6.92 -19.64
N TRP A 117 -9.84 -7.42 -19.63
CA TRP A 117 -10.28 -8.42 -18.65
C TRP A 117 -9.42 -9.68 -18.60
N ASP A 118 -8.79 -10.05 -19.72
CA ASP A 118 -7.90 -11.20 -19.86
C ASP A 118 -6.55 -11.00 -19.12
N GLN A 119 -6.26 -9.77 -18.68
CA GLN A 119 -5.05 -9.42 -17.92
C GLN A 119 -5.33 -9.16 -16.42
N TYR A 120 -6.59 -9.05 -15.99
CA TYR A 120 -6.93 -8.68 -14.61
C TYR A 120 -6.34 -9.61 -13.55
N TRP A 121 -6.18 -10.90 -13.87
CA TRP A 121 -5.55 -11.87 -12.97
C TRP A 121 -4.12 -11.49 -12.55
N ARG A 122 -3.43 -10.67 -13.32
CA ARG A 122 -2.08 -10.20 -13.02
C ARG A 122 -2.03 -9.34 -11.77
N TYR A 123 -3.06 -8.52 -11.53
CA TYR A 123 -3.10 -7.61 -10.39
C TYR A 123 -2.94 -8.37 -9.05
N PRO A 124 -3.74 -9.42 -8.75
CA PRO A 124 -3.53 -10.21 -7.55
C PRO A 124 -2.32 -11.16 -7.61
N LEU A 125 -1.90 -11.66 -8.78
CA LEU A 125 -0.95 -12.79 -8.87
C LEU A 125 0.49 -12.42 -9.22
N GLN A 126 0.74 -11.40 -10.04
CA GLN A 126 2.06 -11.17 -10.64
C GLN A 126 3.12 -10.78 -9.61
N VAL A 127 2.73 -10.12 -8.50
CA VAL A 127 3.66 -9.80 -7.40
C VAL A 127 4.34 -11.04 -6.81
N TRP A 128 3.67 -12.19 -6.85
CA TRP A 128 4.20 -13.46 -6.32
C TRP A 128 5.28 -14.08 -7.20
N GLU A 129 5.41 -13.66 -8.46
CA GLU A 129 6.51 -14.07 -9.34
C GLU A 129 7.87 -13.52 -8.88
N GLN A 130 7.87 -12.47 -8.04
CA GLN A 130 9.07 -11.95 -7.38
C GLN A 130 9.52 -12.80 -6.18
N ASP A 131 8.83 -13.92 -5.93
CA ASP A 131 9.06 -14.80 -4.80
C ASP A 131 9.05 -14.10 -3.42
N PRO A 132 8.11 -13.16 -3.15
CA PRO A 132 8.11 -12.48 -1.86
C PRO A 132 7.75 -13.46 -0.73
N ALA A 133 8.32 -13.23 0.45
CA ALA A 133 8.02 -14.01 1.66
C ALA A 133 7.46 -13.12 2.79
N PRO A 134 6.31 -12.44 2.55
CA PRO A 134 5.81 -11.43 3.48
C PRO A 134 5.27 -12.08 4.75
N SER A 135 5.51 -11.42 5.88
CA SER A 135 4.77 -11.68 7.12
C SER A 135 3.46 -10.90 7.19
N HIS A 136 3.31 -9.84 6.40
CA HIS A 136 2.13 -8.99 6.39
C HIS A 136 1.67 -8.70 4.96
N VAL A 137 0.36 -8.69 4.75
CA VAL A 137 -0.27 -8.25 3.49
C VAL A 137 -1.31 -7.20 3.79
N LEU A 138 -1.29 -6.09 3.06
CA LEU A 138 -2.37 -5.10 3.07
C LEU A 138 -3.20 -5.20 1.79
N ILE A 139 -4.51 -5.24 1.92
CA ILE A 139 -5.47 -5.23 0.81
C ILE A 139 -6.28 -3.93 0.90
N ASP A 140 -5.87 -2.93 0.13
CA ASP A 140 -6.56 -1.64 -0.02
C ASP A 140 -6.70 -1.19 -1.50
N GLY A 141 -6.52 -2.13 -2.43
CA GLY A 141 -6.49 -1.87 -3.86
C GLY A 141 -7.79 -2.24 -4.57
N ARG A 142 -7.64 -2.70 -5.80
CA ARG A 142 -8.69 -3.33 -6.60
C ARG A 142 -8.72 -4.84 -6.36
N MET A 143 -9.77 -5.50 -6.83
CA MET A 143 -9.89 -6.96 -6.83
C MET A 143 -9.60 -7.61 -5.47
N ARG A 144 -10.14 -7.03 -4.40
CA ARG A 144 -9.69 -7.29 -3.02
C ARG A 144 -9.86 -8.75 -2.61
N LYS A 145 -10.96 -9.40 -3.02
CA LYS A 145 -11.14 -10.84 -2.82
C LYS A 145 -10.13 -11.68 -3.59
N ALA A 146 -9.80 -11.31 -4.83
CA ALA A 146 -8.78 -12.01 -5.60
C ALA A 146 -7.39 -11.84 -4.97
N CYS A 147 -7.09 -10.68 -4.40
CA CYS A 147 -5.86 -10.42 -3.66
C CYS A 147 -5.76 -11.26 -2.38
N PHE A 148 -6.87 -11.39 -1.64
CA PHE A 148 -6.97 -12.30 -0.49
C PHE A 148 -6.72 -13.75 -0.91
N ALA A 149 -7.38 -14.20 -1.98
CA ALA A 149 -7.20 -15.53 -2.54
C ALA A 149 -5.76 -15.80 -3.00
N ALA A 150 -5.17 -14.86 -3.74
CA ALA A 150 -3.79 -14.95 -4.20
C ALA A 150 -2.81 -15.02 -3.02
N THR A 151 -3.09 -14.30 -1.94
CA THR A 151 -2.32 -14.41 -0.70
C THR A 151 -2.37 -15.83 -0.14
N LEU A 152 -3.57 -16.39 0.06
CA LEU A 152 -3.71 -17.75 0.59
C LEU A 152 -3.07 -18.82 -0.31
N LEU A 153 -3.04 -18.60 -1.63
CA LEU A 153 -2.43 -19.51 -2.59
C LEU A 153 -0.90 -19.51 -2.55
N ASN A 154 -0.26 -18.39 -2.18
CA ASN A 154 1.17 -18.19 -2.39
C ASN A 154 2.00 -18.04 -1.11
N ILE A 155 1.40 -17.72 0.05
CA ILE A 155 2.15 -17.61 1.31
C ILE A 155 2.83 -18.94 1.68
N ARG A 156 4.04 -18.83 2.24
CA ARG A 156 4.87 -19.98 2.67
C ARG A 156 5.13 -20.00 4.18
N ARG A 157 4.55 -19.04 4.90
CA ARG A 157 4.62 -18.87 6.36
C ARG A 157 3.29 -18.32 6.87
N GLU A 158 3.15 -18.24 8.18
CA GLU A 158 2.05 -17.49 8.79
C GLU A 158 2.16 -16.01 8.42
N THR A 159 1.04 -15.44 8.00
CA THR A 159 0.96 -14.08 7.43
C THR A 159 -0.29 -13.39 7.98
N THR A 160 -0.11 -12.17 8.49
CA THR A 160 -1.20 -11.28 8.88
C THR A 160 -1.72 -10.56 7.65
N ILE A 161 -3.03 -10.62 7.39
CA ILE A 161 -3.68 -9.91 6.30
C ILE A 161 -4.52 -8.79 6.89
N LEU A 162 -4.24 -7.55 6.50
CA LEU A 162 -5.04 -6.37 6.78
C LEU A 162 -5.93 -6.08 5.57
N PHE A 163 -7.24 -6.09 5.75
CA PHE A 163 -8.23 -5.89 4.69
C PHE A 163 -9.01 -4.62 5.00
N ASP A 164 -8.76 -3.53 4.27
CA ASP A 164 -9.43 -2.26 4.52
C ASP A 164 -10.86 -2.23 3.94
N ASP A 165 -11.69 -1.30 4.43
CA ASP A 165 -13.08 -1.11 3.96
C ASP A 165 -13.97 -2.38 4.06
N TYR A 166 -13.61 -3.33 4.93
CA TYR A 166 -14.19 -4.66 5.02
C TYR A 166 -15.57 -4.68 5.70
N THR A 167 -15.69 -4.12 6.89
CA THR A 167 -16.92 -4.26 7.71
C THR A 167 -18.14 -3.65 7.01
N ASP A 168 -17.92 -2.54 6.32
CA ASP A 168 -18.98 -1.73 5.71
C ASP A 168 -19.41 -2.26 4.33
N ARG A 169 -18.76 -3.32 3.84
CA ARG A 169 -18.94 -3.86 2.49
C ARG A 169 -19.23 -5.37 2.54
N PRO A 170 -20.50 -5.77 2.74
CA PRO A 170 -20.88 -7.18 2.90
C PRO A 170 -20.50 -8.11 1.75
N PHE A 171 -20.28 -7.56 0.55
CA PHE A 171 -19.85 -8.35 -0.62
C PHE A 171 -18.40 -8.88 -0.50
N TYR A 172 -17.62 -8.41 0.47
CA TYR A 172 -16.32 -8.98 0.82
C TYR A 172 -16.40 -10.13 1.84
N HIS A 173 -17.52 -10.28 2.58
CA HIS A 173 -17.64 -11.29 3.65
C HIS A 173 -17.65 -12.74 3.15
N GLY A 174 -17.80 -12.96 1.83
CA GLY A 174 -17.63 -14.29 1.23
C GLY A 174 -16.23 -14.90 1.42
N VAL A 175 -15.22 -14.12 1.83
CA VAL A 175 -13.91 -14.69 2.21
C VAL A 175 -13.96 -15.50 3.51
N GLU A 176 -14.97 -15.28 4.35
CA GLU A 176 -15.12 -15.96 5.64
C GLU A 176 -15.45 -17.46 5.50
N ASP A 177 -15.96 -17.88 4.34
CA ASP A 177 -16.14 -19.30 4.00
C ASP A 177 -14.81 -20.07 4.04
N ILE A 178 -13.68 -19.36 3.94
CA ILE A 178 -12.32 -19.90 3.98
C ILE A 178 -11.63 -19.53 5.30
N LEU A 179 -11.71 -18.25 5.68
CA LEU A 179 -11.02 -17.71 6.85
C LEU A 179 -11.78 -16.51 7.42
N ALA A 180 -12.30 -16.66 8.64
CA ALA A 180 -12.93 -15.58 9.38
C ALA A 180 -11.89 -14.58 9.94
N PRO A 181 -12.24 -13.29 10.10
CA PRO A 181 -11.34 -12.32 10.71
C PRO A 181 -11.07 -12.64 12.18
N THR A 182 -9.84 -12.37 12.63
CA THR A 182 -9.43 -12.50 14.05
C THR A 182 -9.76 -11.25 14.86
N LEU A 183 -9.79 -10.09 14.19
CA LEU A 183 -10.07 -8.79 14.78
C LEU A 183 -10.66 -7.85 13.72
N THR A 184 -11.48 -6.91 14.15
CA THR A 184 -11.91 -5.76 13.34
C THR A 184 -11.63 -4.47 14.10
N ILE A 185 -11.03 -3.49 13.43
CA ILE A 185 -10.79 -2.14 13.95
C ILE A 185 -11.45 -1.18 12.99
N ASP A 186 -12.52 -0.53 13.45
CA ASP A 186 -13.39 0.30 12.59
C ASP A 186 -13.74 -0.49 11.30
N ARG A 187 -13.41 0.05 10.13
CA ARG A 187 -13.66 -0.56 8.82
C ARG A 187 -12.67 -1.64 8.40
N MET A 188 -11.55 -1.82 9.10
CA MET A 188 -10.49 -2.77 8.73
C MET A 188 -10.68 -4.10 9.43
N ALA A 189 -10.53 -5.20 8.69
CA ALA A 189 -10.46 -6.54 9.25
C ALA A 189 -9.04 -7.10 9.19
N GLU A 190 -8.65 -7.80 10.24
CA GLU A 190 -7.40 -8.55 10.31
C GLU A 190 -7.68 -10.05 10.23
N PHE A 191 -6.85 -10.77 9.49
CA PHE A 191 -6.90 -12.23 9.37
C PHE A 191 -5.52 -12.81 9.62
N HIS A 192 -5.46 -13.97 10.25
CA HIS A 192 -4.21 -14.73 10.42
C HIS A 192 -4.23 -15.94 9.50
N ALA A 193 -3.51 -15.82 8.38
CA ALA A 193 -3.44 -16.86 7.36
C ALA A 193 -2.23 -17.76 7.58
N ARG A 194 -2.35 -19.02 7.14
CA ARG A 194 -1.26 -20.00 7.07
C ARG A 194 -1.27 -20.73 5.72
N PRO A 195 -0.15 -21.32 5.29
CA PRO A 195 -0.13 -22.08 4.04
C PRO A 195 -1.10 -23.27 4.08
N GLY A 196 -1.69 -23.60 2.93
CA GLY A 196 -2.53 -24.79 2.76
C GLY A 196 -3.97 -24.66 3.30
N MET A 197 -4.52 -23.44 3.39
CA MET A 197 -5.90 -23.21 3.83
C MET A 197 -6.97 -23.45 2.76
N LEU A 198 -6.58 -23.54 1.48
CA LEU A 198 -7.50 -23.74 0.37
C LEU A 198 -7.61 -25.23 0.03
N ASP A 199 -8.82 -25.77 0.10
CA ASP A 199 -9.16 -27.07 -0.44
C ASP A 199 -9.65 -26.99 -1.90
N GLN A 200 -9.99 -28.14 -2.48
CA GLN A 200 -10.45 -28.21 -3.87
C GLN A 200 -11.77 -27.45 -4.10
N ALA A 201 -12.69 -27.46 -3.13
CA ALA A 201 -13.97 -26.77 -3.24
C ALA A 201 -13.77 -25.25 -3.15
N GLY A 202 -12.92 -24.82 -2.22
CA GLY A 202 -12.48 -23.43 -2.07
C GLY A 202 -11.90 -22.90 -3.36
N PHE A 203 -10.97 -23.63 -3.99
CA PHE A 203 -10.35 -23.18 -5.25
C PHE A 203 -11.38 -22.83 -6.35
N ALA A 204 -12.41 -23.65 -6.54
CA ALA A 204 -13.42 -23.40 -7.55
C ALA A 204 -14.23 -22.13 -7.27
N ALA A 205 -14.52 -21.84 -6.00
CA ALA A 205 -15.25 -20.64 -5.57
C ALA A 205 -14.45 -19.35 -5.86
N LEU A 206 -13.12 -19.41 -5.78
CA LEU A 206 -12.22 -18.27 -5.99
C LEU A 206 -12.25 -17.73 -7.42
N ILE A 207 -12.54 -18.57 -8.43
CA ILE A 207 -12.44 -18.19 -9.85
C ILE A 207 -13.24 -16.92 -10.13
N SER A 208 -14.45 -16.82 -9.58
CA SER A 208 -15.31 -15.64 -9.76
C SER A 208 -14.71 -14.35 -9.19
N TRP A 209 -13.83 -14.44 -8.18
CA TRP A 209 -13.24 -13.27 -7.54
C TRP A 209 -12.19 -12.61 -8.43
N PHE A 210 -11.54 -13.36 -9.33
CA PHE A 210 -10.58 -12.81 -10.31
C PHE A 210 -11.23 -12.01 -11.43
N PHE A 211 -12.56 -11.96 -11.49
CA PHE A 211 -13.33 -11.10 -12.40
C PHE A 211 -14.08 -9.99 -11.65
N ASP A 212 -13.91 -9.92 -10.34
CA ASP A 212 -14.52 -8.91 -9.48
C ASP A 212 -13.55 -7.74 -9.29
N LEU A 213 -13.79 -6.62 -9.98
CA LEU A 213 -12.91 -5.44 -9.96
C LEU A 213 -12.93 -4.64 -8.64
N ARG A 214 -13.81 -5.02 -7.70
CA ARG A 214 -13.98 -4.30 -6.43
C ARG A 214 -12.87 -4.56 -5.43
#